data_AF-A0A8J4XTH6-F1
#
_entry.id   AF-A0A8J4XTH6-F1
#
_cell.length_a   1.000
_cell.length_b   1.000
_cell.length_c   1.000
_cell.angle_alpha   90.00
_cell.angle_beta   90.00
_cell.angle_gamma   90.00
#
_symmetry.space_group_name_H-M   'P 1'
#
loop_
_entity.id
_entity.type
_entity.pdbx_description
1 polymer ?
#
loop_
_entity_poly.entity_id
_entity_poly.type
_entity_poly.pdbx_seq_one_letter_code
_entity_poly.pdbx_strand_id
1 'polypeptide(L)'
;MGCYLRNWEMQIHFKVHGRGKDLFGDGFAFWYVKDPMQEGDVFGSKDHFSGLAVMMDTYSNHNGPHNHGHPYISAMINNGSLHYDHDRDGTHTQLSSGCVSKFRNLEHDAFISIKYVHDTLTGGCPLGCYSHL
;
A
#
# COMPACT_ATOMS: atom_id res chain seq x y z
N MET A 1 12.31 -13.40 -15.92
CA MET A 1 12.91 -14.21 -14.84
C MET A 1 12.20 -13.80 -13.56
N GLY A 2 11.46 -14.71 -12.91
CA GLY A 2 10.60 -14.39 -11.75
C GLY A 2 11.32 -14.58 -10.41
N CYS A 3 10.87 -13.88 -9.37
CA CYS A 3 11.30 -14.11 -8.00
C CYS A 3 10.52 -15.31 -7.42
N TYR A 4 11.23 -16.35 -6.98
CA TYR A 4 10.63 -17.58 -6.40
C TYR A 4 11.02 -17.77 -4.93
N LEU A 5 11.01 -16.68 -4.17
CA LEU A 5 11.32 -16.73 -2.75
C LEU A 5 10.06 -17.07 -1.95
N ARG A 6 10.09 -18.22 -1.26
CA ARG A 6 8.99 -18.64 -0.37
C ARG A 6 8.85 -17.75 0.87
N ASN A 7 9.97 -17.20 1.33
CA ASN A 7 10.05 -16.26 2.43
C ASN A 7 10.93 -15.09 1.98
N TRP A 8 10.48 -13.86 2.19
CA TRP A 8 11.22 -12.67 1.79
C TRP A 8 10.91 -11.47 2.69
N GLU A 9 11.84 -10.54 2.72
CA GLU A 9 11.66 -9.21 3.32
C GLU A 9 12.12 -8.18 2.28
N MET A 10 11.32 -7.15 2.09
CA MET A 10 11.61 -6.02 1.23
C MET A 10 11.64 -4.77 2.09
N GLN A 11 12.78 -4.06 2.07
CA GLN A 11 12.90 -2.76 2.70
C GLN A 11 12.93 -1.69 1.61
N ILE A 12 11.98 -0.77 1.68
CA ILE A 12 11.83 0.29 0.70
C ILE A 12 12.12 1.61 1.41
N HIS A 13 13.18 2.28 0.96
CA HIS A 13 13.47 3.67 1.31
C HIS A 13 12.73 4.57 0.33
N PHE A 14 11.89 5.47 0.84
CA PHE A 14 11.10 6.37 0.01
C PHE A 14 10.96 7.75 0.64
N LYS A 15 10.52 8.71 -0.17
CA LYS A 15 10.14 10.04 0.28
C LYS A 15 8.97 10.56 -0.54
N VAL A 16 7.88 10.93 0.14
CA VAL A 16 6.71 11.57 -0.49
C VAL A 16 6.69 13.02 -0.05
N HIS A 17 6.79 13.97 -0.99
CA HIS A 17 6.82 15.40 -0.68
C HIS A 17 6.03 16.25 -1.68
N GLY A 18 5.50 17.39 -1.24
CA GLY A 18 4.75 18.31 -2.11
C GLY A 18 4.43 19.65 -1.44
N ARG A 19 4.07 20.66 -2.24
CA ARG A 19 3.97 22.08 -1.82
C ARG A 19 2.70 22.46 -1.05
N GLY A 20 1.82 21.54 -0.69
CA GLY A 20 0.69 21.90 0.18
C GLY A 20 0.30 20.86 1.20
N LYS A 21 -0.61 21.30 2.08
CA LYS A 21 -0.90 20.67 3.37
C LYS A 21 -2.01 19.60 3.32
N ASP A 22 -3.18 19.89 2.75
CA ASP A 22 -4.39 19.08 2.98
C ASP A 22 -5.03 18.32 1.77
N LEU A 23 -4.73 18.64 0.50
CA LEU A 23 -5.28 17.94 -0.70
C LEU A 23 -4.17 17.49 -1.67
N PHE A 24 -3.56 16.33 -1.43
CA PHE A 24 -2.45 15.82 -2.26
C PHE A 24 -2.54 14.30 -2.31
N GLY A 25 -2.67 13.77 -3.52
CA GLY A 25 -2.92 12.36 -3.77
C GLY A 25 -2.36 11.89 -5.11
N ASP A 26 -2.42 10.58 -5.39
CA ASP A 26 -3.10 9.58 -4.54
C ASP A 26 -2.12 8.81 -3.65
N GLY A 27 -0.87 8.68 -4.04
CA GLY A 27 0.16 7.99 -3.27
C GLY A 27 1.02 7.13 -4.17
N PHE A 28 1.48 5.99 -3.65
CA PHE A 28 2.17 4.98 -4.45
C PHE A 28 1.88 3.58 -3.91
N ALA A 29 2.18 2.56 -4.69
CA ALA A 29 2.01 1.18 -4.28
C ALA A 29 3.25 0.34 -4.61
N PHE A 30 3.55 -0.61 -3.72
CA PHE A 30 4.47 -1.70 -3.99
C PHE A 30 3.70 -2.91 -4.53
N TRP A 31 4.23 -3.52 -5.59
CA TRP A 31 3.59 -4.61 -6.30
C TRP A 31 4.46 -5.86 -6.31
N TYR A 32 3.90 -6.96 -5.82
CA TYR A 32 4.45 -8.31 -6.00
C TYR A 32 3.40 -9.14 -6.75
N VAL A 33 3.41 -9.02 -8.08
CA VAL A 33 2.35 -9.53 -8.96
C VAL A 33 2.89 -10.40 -10.08
N LYS A 34 2.01 -11.27 -10.59
CA LYS A 34 2.31 -12.19 -11.69
C LYS A 34 2.69 -11.47 -12.99
N ASP A 35 1.97 -10.40 -13.33
CA ASP A 35 2.18 -9.62 -14.56
C ASP A 35 2.65 -8.20 -14.20
N PRO A 36 3.97 -7.97 -14.09
CA PRO A 36 4.51 -6.65 -13.74
C PRO A 36 4.48 -5.68 -14.92
N MET A 37 4.68 -4.38 -14.63
CA MET A 37 4.79 -3.30 -15.62
C MET A 37 3.55 -3.17 -16.53
N GLN A 38 2.38 -3.37 -15.95
CA GLN A 38 1.10 -3.13 -16.63
C GLN A 38 0.53 -1.82 -16.12
N GLU A 39 0.38 -0.83 -17.01
CA GLU A 39 -0.20 0.46 -16.68
C GLU A 39 -1.70 0.33 -16.38
N GLY A 40 -2.21 1.21 -15.51
CA GLY A 40 -3.62 1.29 -15.18
C GLY A 40 -3.90 2.29 -14.06
N ASP A 41 -5.16 2.31 -13.61
CA ASP A 41 -5.66 3.35 -12.73
C ASP A 41 -5.41 3.09 -11.23
N VAL A 42 -4.89 1.91 -10.86
CA VAL A 42 -4.63 1.56 -9.45
C VAL A 42 -3.21 1.98 -9.07
N PHE A 43 -3.06 3.20 -8.55
CA PHE A 43 -1.76 3.81 -8.22
C PHE A 43 -0.74 3.70 -9.38
N GLY A 44 -1.22 3.82 -10.63
CA GLY A 44 -0.42 3.70 -11.85
C GLY A 44 -0.23 2.29 -12.40
N SER A 45 -0.87 1.27 -11.80
CA SER A 45 -0.78 -0.14 -12.22
C SER A 45 -2.15 -0.70 -12.60
N LYS A 46 -2.16 -1.85 -13.31
CA LYS A 46 -3.39 -2.52 -13.74
C LYS A 46 -4.28 -2.90 -12.56
N ASP A 47 -5.58 -2.78 -12.80
CA ASP A 47 -6.61 -3.39 -11.98
C ASP A 47 -6.71 -4.91 -12.22
N HIS A 48 -7.47 -5.64 -11.38
CA HIS A 48 -7.62 -7.09 -11.45
C HIS A 48 -6.25 -7.83 -11.46
N PHE A 49 -5.34 -7.38 -10.60
CA PHE A 49 -4.02 -7.99 -10.47
C PHE A 49 -4.07 -9.37 -9.79
N SER A 50 -3.12 -10.24 -10.10
CA SER A 50 -2.89 -11.49 -9.37
C SER A 50 -1.59 -11.38 -8.58
N GLY A 51 -1.68 -11.25 -7.26
CA GLY A 51 -0.54 -11.11 -6.35
C GLY A 51 -0.86 -10.25 -5.14
N LEU A 52 0.18 -9.61 -4.60
CA LEU A 52 0.13 -8.70 -3.46
C LEU A 52 0.35 -7.26 -3.93
N ALA A 53 -0.44 -6.35 -3.38
CA ALA A 53 -0.24 -4.92 -3.46
C ALA A 53 -0.17 -4.34 -2.04
N VAL A 54 0.78 -3.44 -1.80
CA VAL A 54 0.87 -2.64 -0.57
C VAL A 54 0.75 -1.19 -0.96
N MET A 55 -0.36 -0.55 -0.58
CA MET A 55 -0.71 0.80 -0.98
C MET A 55 -0.33 1.77 0.13
N MET A 56 0.35 2.85 -0.23
CA MET A 56 0.62 4.01 0.61
C MET A 56 -0.26 5.15 0.15
N ASP A 57 -1.50 5.13 0.62
CA ASP A 57 -2.51 6.10 0.25
C ASP A 57 -2.29 7.41 1.02
N THR A 58 -2.23 8.53 0.30
CA THR A 58 -2.02 9.85 0.86
C THR A 58 -3.27 10.71 0.88
N TYR A 59 -4.36 10.25 0.25
CA TYR A 59 -5.53 11.05 0.00
C TYR A 59 -6.80 10.30 0.34
N SER A 60 -7.65 10.92 1.17
CA SER A 60 -8.94 10.33 1.54
C SER A 60 -9.93 10.54 0.39
N ASN A 61 -10.20 9.52 -0.42
CA ASN A 61 -11.22 9.63 -1.47
C ASN A 61 -12.64 9.55 -0.90
N HIS A 62 -12.80 9.08 0.34
CA HIS A 62 -14.12 8.87 0.95
C HIS A 62 -14.37 9.77 2.19
N ASN A 63 -15.51 10.47 2.20
CA ASN A 63 -16.05 11.23 3.36
C ASN A 63 -17.14 10.43 4.12
N GLY A 64 -16.98 9.11 4.25
CA GLY A 64 -18.00 8.20 4.79
C GLY A 64 -17.53 7.26 5.93
N PRO A 65 -18.29 6.21 6.29
CA PRO A 65 -18.12 5.40 7.52
C PRO A 65 -16.81 4.60 7.71
N HIS A 66 -15.82 4.82 6.84
CA HIS A 66 -14.48 4.22 6.90
C HIS A 66 -13.41 5.31 6.83
N ASN A 67 -13.60 6.39 7.58
CA ASN A 67 -12.70 7.53 7.58
C ASN A 67 -11.46 7.22 8.44
N HIS A 68 -10.45 6.59 7.83
CA HIS A 68 -9.14 6.42 8.44
C HIS A 68 -8.35 7.72 8.32
N GLY A 69 -7.48 8.00 9.29
CA GLY A 69 -6.53 9.09 9.14
C GLY A 69 -5.61 8.82 7.95
N HIS A 70 -5.46 9.81 7.06
CA HIS A 70 -4.50 9.75 5.96
C HIS A 70 -3.21 10.48 6.35
N PRO A 71 -2.04 10.05 5.83
CA PRO A 71 -1.83 8.91 4.95
C PRO A 71 -2.06 7.54 5.61
N TYR A 72 -2.53 6.57 4.82
CA TYR A 72 -2.93 5.23 5.26
C TYR A 72 -2.17 4.16 4.47
N ILE A 73 -1.65 3.16 5.17
CA ILE A 73 -0.96 2.02 4.56
C ILE A 73 -1.86 0.80 4.67
N SER A 74 -2.18 0.21 3.52
CA SER A 74 -3.03 -0.97 3.39
C SER A 74 -2.36 -2.01 2.50
N ALA A 75 -2.82 -3.25 2.59
CA ALA A 75 -2.37 -4.33 1.74
C ALA A 75 -3.57 -5.10 1.18
N MET A 76 -3.43 -5.57 -0.05
CA MET A 76 -4.44 -6.35 -0.75
C MET A 76 -3.79 -7.55 -1.45
N ILE A 77 -4.32 -8.74 -1.21
CA ILE A 77 -4.04 -9.91 -2.04
C ILE A 77 -5.20 -10.10 -2.99
N ASN A 78 -4.87 -10.30 -4.26
CA ASN A 78 -5.85 -10.53 -5.29
C ASN A 78 -5.41 -11.72 -6.16
N ASN A 79 -6.38 -12.48 -6.65
CA ASN A 79 -6.15 -13.58 -7.59
C ASN A 79 -6.49 -13.18 -9.04
N GLY A 80 -6.89 -11.93 -9.27
CA GLY A 80 -7.32 -11.39 -10.56
C GLY A 80 -8.83 -11.25 -10.71
N SER A 81 -9.61 -11.56 -9.67
CA SER A 81 -11.08 -11.46 -9.68
C SER A 81 -11.63 -10.22 -8.98
N LEU A 82 -10.83 -9.58 -8.12
CA LEU A 82 -11.27 -8.42 -7.35
C LEU A 82 -10.89 -7.13 -8.08
N HIS A 83 -11.82 -6.19 -8.13
CA HIS A 83 -11.57 -4.81 -8.53
C HIS A 83 -11.05 -4.02 -7.32
N TYR A 84 -10.06 -3.16 -7.53
CA TYR A 84 -9.66 -2.19 -6.50
C TYR A 84 -10.59 -0.97 -6.54
N ASP A 85 -11.44 -0.83 -5.52
CA ASP A 85 -12.38 0.29 -5.39
C ASP A 85 -11.65 1.55 -4.87
N HIS A 86 -11.16 2.37 -5.80
CA HIS A 86 -10.46 3.62 -5.51
C HIS A 86 -11.34 4.67 -4.82
N ASP A 87 -12.65 4.68 -5.10
CA ASP A 87 -13.61 5.62 -4.51
C ASP A 87 -13.89 5.33 -3.02
N ARG A 88 -13.41 4.17 -2.53
CA ARG A 88 -13.53 3.72 -1.15
C ARG A 88 -12.19 3.26 -0.56
N ASP A 89 -11.08 3.77 -1.07
CA ASP A 89 -9.70 3.50 -0.61
C ASP A 89 -9.35 1.99 -0.55
N GLY A 90 -10.06 1.15 -1.32
CA GLY A 90 -9.91 -0.31 -1.30
C GLY A 90 -10.35 -0.99 0.01
N THR A 91 -11.10 -0.30 0.88
CA THR A 91 -11.45 -0.76 2.24
C THR A 91 -12.16 -2.11 2.25
N HIS A 92 -12.92 -2.44 1.20
CA HIS A 92 -13.66 -3.70 1.09
C HIS A 92 -12.80 -4.92 0.71
N THR A 93 -11.61 -4.69 0.14
CA THR A 93 -10.72 -5.75 -0.37
C THR A 93 -9.37 -5.77 0.34
N GLN A 94 -9.20 -4.92 1.34
CA GLN A 94 -8.01 -4.87 2.17
C GLN A 94 -7.89 -6.12 3.06
N LEU A 95 -6.65 -6.59 3.25
CA LEU A 95 -6.33 -7.60 4.26
C LEU A 95 -6.46 -6.99 5.66
N SER A 96 -7.32 -7.62 6.47
CA SER A 96 -7.56 -7.58 7.93
C SER A 96 -7.37 -6.27 8.72
N SER A 97 -6.31 -5.49 8.51
CA SER A 97 -6.14 -4.14 9.07
C SER A 97 -4.96 -3.41 8.41
N GLY A 98 -5.09 -2.10 8.20
CA GLY A 98 -3.98 -1.23 7.78
C GLY A 98 -3.59 -0.27 8.90
N CYS A 99 -2.62 0.59 8.65
CA CYS A 99 -2.13 1.54 9.64
C CYS A 99 -2.13 2.98 9.12
N VAL A 100 -2.57 3.90 9.97
CA VAL A 100 -2.41 5.35 9.75
C VAL A 100 -0.94 5.70 9.98
N SER A 101 -0.29 6.34 9.02
CA SER A 101 1.10 6.74 9.14
C SER A 101 1.42 8.02 8.41
N LYS A 102 1.94 9.01 9.12
CA LYS A 102 2.31 10.32 8.55
C LYS A 102 3.69 10.24 7.91
N PHE A 103 3.78 9.66 6.72
CA PHE A 103 5.03 9.50 5.97
C PHE A 103 5.32 10.61 4.94
N ARG A 104 4.44 11.62 4.84
CA ARG A 104 4.56 12.72 3.86
C ARG A 104 5.27 13.93 4.47
N ASN A 105 6.10 14.61 3.68
CA ASN A 105 6.84 15.82 4.05
C ASN A 105 7.69 15.65 5.34
N LEU A 106 8.19 14.44 5.59
CA LEU A 106 9.15 14.21 6.67
C LEU A 106 10.49 14.88 6.34
N GLU A 107 11.08 15.53 7.34
CA GLU A 107 12.43 16.10 7.23
C GLU A 107 13.50 15.02 7.08
N HIS A 108 13.25 13.85 7.68
CA HIS A 108 14.06 12.65 7.60
C HIS A 108 13.54 11.66 6.56
N ASP A 109 14.32 10.60 6.33
CA ASP A 109 14.01 9.51 5.42
C ASP A 109 12.93 8.56 5.96
N ALA A 110 12.06 8.07 5.09
CA ALA A 110 11.01 7.10 5.44
C ALA A 110 11.34 5.71 4.90
N PHE A 111 11.07 4.68 5.71
CA PHE A 111 11.31 3.29 5.37
C PHE A 111 10.08 2.44 5.66
N ILE A 112 9.71 1.55 4.74
CA ILE A 112 8.74 0.49 5.02
C ILE A 112 9.44 -0.87 4.89
N SER A 113 9.15 -1.77 5.82
CA SER A 113 9.52 -3.18 5.69
C SER A 113 8.26 -4.00 5.40
N ILE A 114 8.29 -4.76 4.30
CA ILE A 114 7.25 -5.68 3.90
C ILE A 114 7.84 -7.08 4.00
N LYS A 115 7.30 -7.90 4.88
CA LYS A 115 7.83 -9.23 5.18
C LYS A 115 6.76 -10.29 4.93
N TYR A 116 7.09 -11.28 4.12
CA TYR A 116 6.28 -12.46 3.88
C TYR A 116 7.05 -13.69 4.34
N VAL A 117 6.63 -14.30 5.46
CA VAL A 117 7.29 -15.48 6.03
C VAL A 117 6.25 -16.44 6.57
N HIS A 118 6.39 -17.74 6.26
CA HIS A 118 5.46 -18.79 6.71
C HIS A 118 3.98 -18.46 6.44
N ASP A 119 3.70 -17.97 5.23
CA ASP A 119 2.36 -17.59 4.78
C ASP A 119 1.71 -16.47 5.61
N THR A 120 2.53 -15.71 6.35
CA THR A 120 2.13 -14.52 7.11
C THR A 120 2.74 -13.28 6.48
N LEU A 121 1.91 -12.28 6.20
CA LEU A 121 2.34 -10.96 5.77
C LEU A 121 2.44 -10.03 6.99
N THR A 122 3.58 -9.35 7.13
CA THR A 122 3.80 -8.35 8.19
C THR A 122 4.31 -7.07 7.57
N GLY A 123 3.68 -5.95 7.92
CA GLY A 123 4.12 -4.60 7.55
C GLY A 123 4.70 -3.87 8.75
N GLY A 124 5.90 -3.29 8.57
CA GLY A 124 6.55 -2.40 9.54
C GLY A 124 6.58 -0.98 9.01
N CYS A 125 5.99 -0.04 9.75
CA CYS A 125 5.86 1.37 9.37
C CYS A 125 7.08 2.20 9.80
N PRO A 126 7.44 3.33 9.12
CA PRO A 126 8.61 4.14 9.46
C PRO A 126 8.64 4.67 10.91
N LEU A 127 7.47 4.74 11.56
CA LEU A 127 7.29 5.29 12.91
C LEU A 127 7.09 4.22 14.00
N GLY A 128 7.39 2.95 13.71
CA GLY A 128 7.37 1.89 14.73
C GLY A 128 6.00 1.25 14.99
N CYS A 129 5.03 1.41 14.08
CA CYS A 129 3.83 0.57 14.08
C CYS A 129 4.17 -0.80 13.51
N TYR A 130 4.22 -1.82 14.38
CA TYR A 130 4.13 -3.22 13.97
C TYR A 130 2.65 -3.56 13.82
N SER A 131 2.19 -3.74 12.58
CA SER A 131 0.85 -4.26 12.30
C SER A 131 0.97 -5.60 11.60
N HIS A 132 0.28 -6.61 12.11
CA HIS A 132 0.00 -7.83 11.36
C HIS A 132 -0.98 -7.44 10.25
N LEU A 133 -0.56 -7.62 8.99
CA LEU A 133 -1.36 -7.29 7.80
C LEU A 133 -2.10 -8.55 7.33
#